data_AF-A0A1F7SK08-F1
#
_entry.id   AF-A0A1F7SK08-F1
#
_cell.length_a   1.000
_cell.length_b   1.000
_cell.length_c   1.000
_cell.angle_alpha   90.00
_cell.angle_beta   90.00
_cell.angle_gamma   90.00
#
_symmetry.space_group_name_H-M   'P 1'
#
loop_
_entity.id
_entity.type
_entity.pdbx_description
1 polymer ?
#
loop_
_entity_poly.entity_id
_entity_poly.type
_entity_poly.pdbx_seq_one_letter_code
_entity_poly.pdbx_strand_id
1 'polypeptide(L)'
;MNRRRVLVMSTVILVFLALVKVGGVWAADGKFCEVAGHESTSTDPWINTAIGCIPASINGFVKWLLPTLFGIAGGIAFLLMIYGFILMATSGGDPKKFQGAKETVTSAITGLLFSIFSLFIARLIILDILKIPGLN
;
A
#
# COMPACT_ATOMS: atom_id res chain seq x y z
N MET A 1 31.49 -6.79 11.49
CA MET A 1 30.25 -6.31 10.81
C MET A 1 30.55 -4.95 10.18
N ASN A 2 30.59 -4.86 8.85
CA ASN A 2 31.29 -3.78 8.13
C ASN A 2 30.51 -2.44 8.17
N ARG A 3 31.17 -1.33 8.55
CA ARG A 3 30.56 0.02 8.62
C ARG A 3 29.78 0.40 7.36
N ARG A 4 30.21 -0.05 6.17
CA ARG A 4 29.51 0.16 4.89
C ARG A 4 28.15 -0.54 4.79
N ARG A 5 27.98 -1.73 5.39
CA ARG A 5 26.70 -2.45 5.40
C ARG A 5 25.69 -1.78 6.35
N VAL A 6 26.16 -1.26 7.49
CA VAL A 6 25.32 -0.51 8.45
C VAL A 6 24.90 0.85 7.87
N LEU A 7 25.81 1.51 7.14
CA LEU A 7 25.51 2.79 6.48
C LEU A 7 24.42 2.65 5.40
N VAL A 8 24.50 1.62 4.55
CA VAL A 8 23.48 1.34 3.51
C VAL A 8 22.12 1.00 4.13
N MET A 9 22.11 0.20 5.20
CA MET A 9 20.87 -0.16 5.89
C MET A 9 20.23 1.06 6.58
N SER A 10 21.06 1.95 7.16
CA SER A 10 20.61 3.20 7.78
C SER A 10 20.07 4.19 6.74
N THR A 11 20.73 4.35 5.59
CA THR A 11 20.21 5.22 4.52
C THR A 11 18.91 4.68 3.94
N VAL A 12 18.75 3.36 3.81
CA VAL A 12 17.49 2.76 3.33
C VAL A 12 16.37 2.91 4.35
N ILE A 13 16.64 2.78 5.66
CA ILE A 13 15.64 3.04 6.71
C ILE A 13 15.24 4.53 6.72
N LEU A 14 16.19 5.45 6.57
CA LEU A 14 15.90 6.88 6.50
C LEU A 14 15.15 7.25 5.20
N VAL A 15 15.50 6.64 4.07
CA VAL A 15 14.79 6.81 2.80
C VAL A 15 13.39 6.18 2.87
N PHE A 16 13.23 5.03 3.53
CA PHE A 16 11.93 4.41 3.79
C PHE A 16 11.07 5.33 4.67
N LEU A 17 11.60 5.85 5.77
CA LEU A 17 10.91 6.82 6.62
C LEU A 17 10.58 8.12 5.88
N ALA A 18 11.48 8.61 5.01
CA ALA A 18 11.25 9.80 4.21
C ALA A 18 10.20 9.56 3.10
N LEU A 19 10.25 8.43 2.38
CA LEU A 19 9.26 8.04 1.38
C LEU A 19 7.89 7.78 2.00
N VAL A 20 7.85 7.16 3.18
CA VAL A 20 6.63 7.01 3.98
C VAL A 20 6.08 8.38 4.37
N LYS A 21 6.93 9.36 4.72
CA LYS A 21 6.49 10.74 5.01
C LYS A 21 5.97 11.51 3.77
N VAL A 22 6.52 11.23 2.59
CA VAL A 22 6.26 11.96 1.33
C VAL A 22 5.10 11.36 0.53
N GLY A 23 4.88 10.06 0.61
CA GLY A 23 3.77 9.39 -0.05
C GLY A 23 2.50 9.54 0.77
N GLY A 24 1.75 10.63 0.54
CA GLY A 24 0.30 10.92 0.70
C GLY A 24 -0.59 10.22 1.75
N VAL A 25 -0.21 9.09 2.33
CA VAL A 25 -0.91 8.37 3.40
C VAL A 25 -0.72 9.06 4.75
N TRP A 26 0.32 9.90 4.89
CA TRP A 26 0.63 10.66 6.12
C TRP A 26 0.40 12.17 5.97
N ALA A 27 -0.16 12.60 4.84
CA ALA A 27 -0.70 13.93 4.65
C ALA A 27 -2.05 14.03 5.39
N ALA A 28 -1.98 14.08 6.72
CA ALA A 28 -3.06 14.56 7.56
C ALA A 28 -3.04 16.10 7.53
N ASP A 29 -3.28 16.69 6.36
CA ASP A 29 -3.40 18.13 6.20
C ASP A 29 -4.78 18.53 6.72
N GLY A 30 -4.92 18.70 8.04
CA GLY A 30 -5.83 19.61 8.76
C GLY A 30 -7.28 19.88 8.32
N LYS A 31 -7.85 19.19 7.33
CA LYS A 31 -9.26 19.30 6.91
C LYS A 31 -9.95 18.00 7.26
N PHE A 32 -10.34 17.92 8.53
CA PHE A 32 -11.13 16.82 9.07
C PHE A 32 -12.57 16.93 8.56
N CYS A 33 -12.83 16.23 7.46
CA CYS A 33 -14.14 15.91 6.90
C CYS A 33 -14.95 17.08 6.34
N GLU A 34 -14.41 17.76 5.33
CA GLU A 34 -15.24 18.43 4.33
C GLU A 34 -14.87 17.87 2.94
N VAL A 35 -15.68 16.94 2.46
CA VAL A 35 -15.52 16.24 1.18
C VAL A 35 -16.09 17.10 0.05
N ALA A 36 -15.22 17.77 -0.71
CA ALA A 36 -15.57 18.19 -2.06
C ALA A 36 -15.55 16.94 -2.98
N GLY A 37 -16.70 16.34 -3.28
CA GLY A 37 -16.79 15.38 -4.39
C GLY A 37 -17.83 14.26 -4.34
N HIS A 38 -18.65 14.11 -3.30
CA HIS A 38 -19.77 13.16 -3.35
C HIS A 38 -21.05 13.81 -2.81
N GLU A 39 -22.06 13.86 -3.68
CA GLU A 39 -23.41 14.27 -3.33
C GLU A 39 -24.03 13.26 -2.37
N SER A 40 -24.17 13.65 -1.11
CA SER A 40 -25.08 13.04 -0.15
C SER A 40 -25.86 14.16 0.51
N THR A 41 -27.17 14.15 0.31
CA THR A 41 -28.14 14.94 1.07
C THR A 41 -27.83 14.84 2.57
N SER A 42 -27.30 15.95 3.11
CA SER A 42 -27.18 16.32 4.52
C SER A 42 -27.56 15.25 5.56
N THR A 43 -26.55 14.64 6.20
CA THR A 43 -26.41 14.17 7.60
C THR A 43 -25.77 12.77 7.69
N ASP A 44 -24.59 12.57 7.09
CA ASP A 44 -23.82 11.33 7.25
C ASP A 44 -22.80 11.53 8.38
N PRO A 45 -22.76 10.70 9.44
CA PRO A 45 -21.71 10.81 10.46
C PRO A 45 -20.37 10.32 9.89
N TRP A 46 -19.43 11.26 9.71
CA TRP A 46 -18.05 10.96 9.32
C TRP A 46 -17.19 10.77 10.57
N ILE A 47 -16.46 9.66 10.65
CA ILE A 47 -15.59 9.37 11.79
C ILE A 47 -14.15 9.66 11.37
N ASN A 48 -13.49 10.55 12.11
CA ASN A 48 -12.06 10.80 11.93
C ASN A 48 -11.25 9.69 12.58
N THR A 49 -10.45 9.02 11.77
CA THR A 49 -9.49 8.02 12.23
C THR A 49 -8.09 8.37 11.72
N ALA A 50 -7.07 7.78 12.34
CA ALA A 50 -5.66 7.99 11.97
C ALA A 50 -5.32 7.59 10.51
N ILE A 51 -6.28 6.99 9.79
CA ILE A 51 -6.18 6.56 8.39
C ILE A 51 -7.00 7.44 7.42
N GLY A 52 -7.74 8.45 7.91
CA GLY A 52 -8.60 9.35 7.11
C GLY A 52 -10.06 9.41 7.58
N CYS A 53 -10.89 10.19 6.88
CA CYS A 53 -12.34 10.26 7.12
C CYS A 53 -13.04 9.01 6.58
N ILE A 54 -13.76 8.30 7.45
CA ILE A 54 -14.50 7.08 7.09
C ILE A 54 -16.00 7.38 7.03
N PRO A 55 -16.68 7.16 5.88
CA PRO A 55 -18.13 7.25 5.80
C PRO A 55 -18.78 6.03 6.49
N ALA A 56 -19.80 6.25 7.31
CA ALA A 56 -20.56 5.18 7.98
C ALA A 56 -21.55 4.44 7.07
N SER A 57 -21.59 4.76 5.77
CA SER A 57 -22.41 4.06 4.77
C SER A 57 -21.66 2.87 4.16
N ILE A 58 -22.34 1.72 3.99
CA ILE A 58 -21.74 0.48 3.45
C ILE A 58 -21.14 0.70 2.05
N ASN A 59 -21.84 1.43 1.19
CA ASN A 59 -21.40 1.66 -0.20
C ASN A 59 -20.21 2.64 -0.27
N GLY A 60 -20.21 3.70 0.56
CA GLY A 60 -19.10 4.64 0.65
C GLY A 60 -17.85 4.00 1.29
N PHE A 61 -18.05 3.13 2.27
CA PHE A 61 -16.97 2.42 2.95
C PHE A 61 -16.17 1.54 2.00
N VAL A 62 -16.84 0.73 1.16
CA VAL A 62 -16.15 -0.16 0.20
C VAL A 62 -15.42 0.63 -0.89
N LYS A 63 -16.03 1.71 -1.41
CA LYS A 63 -15.40 2.58 -2.43
C LYS A 63 -14.14 3.27 -1.91
N TRP A 64 -14.09 3.64 -0.63
CA TRP A 64 -12.93 4.28 -0.02
C TRP A 64 -11.87 3.27 0.46
N LEU A 65 -12.30 2.15 1.04
CA LEU A 65 -11.40 1.14 1.61
C LEU A 65 -10.57 0.41 0.53
N LEU A 66 -11.19 0.04 -0.59
CA LEU A 66 -10.52 -0.71 -1.66
C LEU A 66 -9.27 -0.01 -2.22
N PRO A 67 -9.33 1.24 -2.72
CA PRO A 67 -8.15 1.92 -3.25
C PRO A 67 -7.12 2.24 -2.16
N THR A 68 -7.56 2.59 -0.95
CA THR A 68 -6.68 2.95 0.17
C THR A 68 -5.86 1.75 0.64
N LEU A 69 -6.50 0.61 0.86
CA LEU A 69 -5.82 -0.62 1.29
C LEU A 69 -4.83 -1.10 0.23
N PHE A 70 -5.23 -1.05 -1.05
CA PHE A 70 -4.38 -1.49 -2.14
C PHE A 70 -3.19 -0.57 -2.39
N GLY A 71 -3.38 0.74 -2.19
CA GLY A 71 -2.30 1.73 -2.24
C GLY A 71 -1.23 1.45 -1.18
N ILE A 72 -1.65 1.15 0.06
CA ILE A 72 -0.72 0.83 1.16
C ILE A 72 -0.01 -0.51 0.90
N ALA A 73 -0.77 -1.55 0.52
CA ALA A 73 -0.21 -2.87 0.24
C ALA A 73 0.80 -2.84 -0.93
N GLY A 74 0.46 -2.16 -2.03
CA GLY A 74 1.35 -1.96 -3.17
C GLY A 74 2.59 -1.14 -2.82
N GLY A 75 2.42 -0.09 -2.01
CA GLY A 75 3.53 0.75 -1.54
C GLY A 75 4.55 -0.04 -0.71
N ILE A 76 4.09 -0.85 0.25
CA ILE A 76 4.97 -1.67 1.09
C ILE A 76 5.70 -2.72 0.25
N ALA A 77 4.98 -3.41 -0.67
CA ALA A 77 5.57 -4.40 -1.57
C ALA A 77 6.65 -3.77 -2.47
N PHE A 78 6.41 -2.57 -2.99
CA PHE A 78 7.37 -1.83 -3.81
C PHE A 78 8.65 -1.48 -3.04
N LEU A 79 8.55 -1.07 -1.77
CA LEU A 79 9.72 -0.76 -0.95
C LEU A 79 10.55 -2.01 -0.62
N LEU A 80 9.90 -3.15 -0.35
CA LEU A 80 10.57 -4.45 -0.17
C LEU A 80 11.31 -4.87 -1.44
N MET A 81 10.74 -4.60 -2.63
CA MET A 81 11.37 -4.90 -3.91
C MET A 81 12.66 -4.08 -4.13
N ILE A 82 12.63 -2.77 -3.84
CA ILE A 82 13.81 -1.90 -3.92
C ILE A 82 14.91 -2.38 -2.96
N TYR A 83 14.54 -2.77 -1.73
CA TYR A 83 15.49 -3.30 -0.76
C TYR A 83 16.18 -4.57 -1.26
N GLY A 84 15.42 -5.50 -1.82
CA GLY A 84 15.96 -6.72 -2.43
C GLY A 84 16.88 -6.44 -3.62
N PHE A 85 16.55 -5.43 -4.44
CA PHE A 85 17.38 -5.03 -5.58
C PHE A 85 18.72 -4.44 -5.16
N ILE A 86 18.74 -3.55 -4.16
CA ILE A 86 19.98 -2.99 -3.62
C ILE A 86 20.85 -4.10 -3.02
N LEU A 87 20.24 -5.07 -2.34
CA LEU A 87 20.93 -6.22 -1.77
C LEU A 87 21.57 -7.09 -2.87
N MET A 88 20.89 -7.30 -4.00
CA MET A 88 21.47 -7.97 -5.18
C MET A 88 22.62 -7.15 -5.79
N ALA A 89 22.43 -5.84 -6.01
CA ALA A 89 23.41 -4.96 -6.65
C ALA A 89 24.72 -4.80 -5.85
N THR A 90 24.65 -4.85 -4.51
CA THR A 90 25.83 -4.75 -3.63
C THR A 90 26.43 -6.10 -3.21
N SER A 91 25.92 -7.23 -3.75
CA SER A 91 26.40 -8.57 -3.37
C SER A 91 27.80 -8.94 -3.90
N GLY A 92 28.38 -8.17 -4.84
CA GLY A 92 29.81 -8.21 -5.16
C GLY A 92 30.43 -9.58 -5.46
N GLY A 93 29.65 -10.57 -5.90
CA GLY A 93 30.11 -11.93 -6.20
C GLY A 93 29.95 -12.97 -5.09
N ASP A 94 29.34 -12.62 -3.94
CA ASP A 94 29.13 -13.56 -2.83
C ASP A 94 27.76 -14.28 -2.96
N PRO A 95 27.72 -15.59 -3.27
CA PRO A 95 26.49 -16.30 -3.60
C PRO A 95 25.48 -16.33 -2.45
N LYS A 96 25.95 -16.22 -1.21
CA LYS A 96 25.10 -16.25 -0.01
C LYS A 96 24.19 -15.02 0.11
N LYS A 97 24.66 -13.86 -0.36
CA LYS A 97 23.91 -12.60 -0.32
C LYS A 97 22.92 -12.49 -1.48
N PHE A 98 23.29 -13.07 -2.63
CA PHE A 98 22.43 -13.15 -3.81
C PHE A 98 21.21 -14.07 -3.57
N GLN A 99 21.41 -15.20 -2.89
CA GLN A 99 20.33 -16.13 -2.54
C GLN A 99 19.30 -15.46 -1.62
N GLY A 100 19.73 -14.83 -0.53
CA GLY A 100 18.81 -14.16 0.41
C GLY A 100 18.09 -12.96 -0.19
N ALA A 101 18.71 -12.26 -1.15
CA ALA A 101 18.06 -11.17 -1.87
C ALA A 101 16.96 -11.68 -2.82
N LYS A 102 17.19 -12.80 -3.52
CA LYS A 102 16.17 -13.45 -4.34
C LYS A 102 14.97 -13.90 -3.52
N GLU A 103 15.18 -14.49 -2.35
CA GLU A 103 14.09 -14.89 -1.46
C GLU A 103 13.23 -13.69 -1.03
N THR A 104 13.88 -12.57 -0.72
CA THR A 104 13.19 -11.32 -0.33
C THR A 104 12.39 -10.71 -1.49
N VAL A 105 12.95 -10.69 -2.70
CA VAL A 105 12.21 -10.19 -3.87
C VAL A 105 11.06 -11.12 -4.24
N THR A 106 11.29 -12.43 -4.16
CA THR A 106 10.26 -13.43 -4.50
C THR A 106 9.07 -13.34 -3.54
N SER A 107 9.30 -13.15 -2.25
CA SER A 107 8.22 -12.98 -1.27
C SER A 107 7.43 -11.68 -1.47
N ALA A 108 8.10 -10.60 -1.88
CA ALA A 108 7.44 -9.34 -2.23
C ALA A 108 6.57 -9.48 -3.48
N ILE A 109 7.07 -10.15 -4.52
CA ILE A 109 6.34 -10.39 -5.78
C ILE A 109 5.13 -11.30 -5.54
N THR A 110 5.27 -12.37 -4.76
CA THR A 110 4.15 -13.28 -4.48
C THR A 110 3.04 -12.58 -3.70
N GLY A 111 3.37 -11.71 -2.74
CA GLY A 111 2.40 -10.88 -2.03
C GLY A 111 1.65 -9.90 -2.94
N LEU A 112 2.37 -9.23 -3.84
CA LEU A 112 1.76 -8.32 -4.82
C LEU A 112 0.86 -9.07 -5.81
N LEU A 113 1.33 -10.22 -6.31
CA LEU A 113 0.57 -11.06 -7.24
C LEU A 113 -0.71 -11.60 -6.59
N PHE A 114 -0.62 -12.05 -5.34
CA PHE A 114 -1.78 -12.49 -4.55
C PHE A 114 -2.82 -11.38 -4.39
N SER A 115 -2.36 -10.14 -4.14
CA SER A 115 -3.24 -8.97 -4.02
C SER A 115 -4.01 -8.70 -5.33
N ILE A 116 -3.34 -8.78 -6.47
CA ILE A 116 -3.96 -8.56 -7.80
C ILE A 116 -5.01 -9.65 -8.10
N PHE A 117 -4.67 -10.92 -7.88
CA PHE A 117 -5.60 -12.02 -8.09
C PHE A 117 -6.81 -11.96 -7.15
N SER A 118 -6.58 -11.57 -5.90
CA SER A 118 -7.65 -11.40 -4.92
C SER A 118 -8.67 -10.36 -5.38
N LEU A 119 -8.20 -9.21 -5.89
CA LEU A 119 -9.09 -8.18 -6.44
C LEU A 119 -9.81 -8.62 -7.70
N PHE A 120 -9.13 -9.37 -8.57
CA PHE A 120 -9.76 -9.88 -9.79
C PHE A 120 -10.96 -10.75 -9.45
N ILE A 121 -10.80 -11.71 -8.53
CA ILE A 121 -11.88 -12.58 -8.08
C ILE A 121 -12.96 -11.77 -7.35
N ALA A 122 -12.59 -10.80 -6.50
CA ALA A 122 -13.55 -9.95 -5.81
C ALA A 122 -14.40 -9.15 -6.81
N ARG A 123 -13.80 -8.55 -7.84
CA ARG A 123 -14.51 -7.81 -8.88
C ARG A 123 -15.41 -8.74 -9.71
N LEU A 124 -14.94 -9.93 -10.06
CA LEU A 124 -15.77 -10.93 -10.76
C LEU A 124 -17.02 -11.26 -9.95
N ILE A 125 -16.88 -11.57 -8.65
CA ILE A 125 -18.04 -11.96 -7.83
C ILE A 125 -18.96 -10.77 -7.58
N ILE A 126 -18.39 -9.59 -7.28
CA ILE A 126 -19.14 -8.36 -6.92
C ILE A 126 -19.83 -7.71 -8.13
N LEU A 127 -19.28 -7.83 -9.34
CA LEU A 127 -19.81 -7.15 -10.52
C LEU A 127 -20.52 -8.10 -11.48
N ASP A 128 -19.97 -9.31 -11.70
CA ASP A 128 -20.49 -10.21 -12.73
C ASP A 128 -21.56 -11.17 -12.20
N ILE A 129 -21.43 -11.63 -10.95
CA ILE A 129 -22.32 -12.65 -10.35
C ILE A 129 -23.39 -12.01 -9.47
N LEU A 130 -22.97 -11.23 -8.47
CA LEU A 130 -23.87 -10.37 -7.71
C LEU A 130 -24.02 -9.09 -8.52
N LYS A 131 -24.85 -9.08 -9.57
CA LYS A 131 -25.22 -7.83 -10.26
C LYS A 131 -25.86 -6.89 -9.24
N ILE A 132 -25.06 -6.11 -8.50
CA ILE A 132 -25.55 -5.06 -7.61
C ILE A 132 -25.69 -3.81 -8.48
N PRO A 133 -26.90 -3.48 -8.98
CA PRO A 133 -27.13 -2.21 -9.65
C PRO A 133 -26.92 -1.08 -8.64
N GLY A 134 -25.82 -0.34 -8.75
CA GLY A 134 -25.55 0.79 -7.84
C GLY A 134 -24.10 1.25 -7.69
N LEU A 135 -23.12 0.52 -8.25
CA LEU A 135 -21.74 1.01 -8.36
C LEU A 135 -21.53 1.75 -9.70
N ASN A 136 -22.08 2.96 -9.80
CA ASN A 136 -21.53 4.05 -10.62
C ASN A 136 -20.70 4.91 -9.66
#